data_AF-A0A4Q6CHN7-F1
#
_entry.id   AF-A0A4Q6CHN7-F1
#
_cell.length_a   1.000
_cell.length_b   1.000
_cell.length_c   1.000
_cell.angle_alpha   90.00
_cell.angle_beta   90.00
_cell.angle_gamma   90.00
#
_symmetry.space_group_name_H-M   'P 1'
#
loop_
_entity.id
_entity.type
_entity.pdbx_description
1 polymer ?
#
loop_
_entity_poly.entity_id
_entity_poly.type
_entity_poly.pdbx_seq_one_letter_code
_entity_poly.pdbx_strand_id
1 'polypeptide(L)'
;MKVSSEVSTEILDTVVVASALSGEEDLKPYLMQAAFRKASRKMTLTFDAVKKLIALNPEVFTPERLAQTGLVLNSGFGEIEATGGFLKGLAESGVARPIFFQNSLHNSTTGFLAIQFGIRGPVFTVNHRTEGGHEALEIASTLINEGLCEFCLAVAVETVPVEFSGESGVDREGAAAVMFCSKATALKYDLPARLTEIEINKEAAKKLKVELPLKGLKSLLKFDLITRLADMISEPSK
;
A
#
# COMPACT_ATOMS: atom_id res chain seq x y z
N MET A 1 -5.07 13.43 36.16
CA MET A 1 -5.55 12.07 35.84
C MET A 1 -4.51 11.45 34.92
N LYS A 2 -3.61 10.61 35.46
CA LYS A 2 -2.57 9.91 34.67
C LYS A 2 -3.27 8.74 33.97
N VAL A 3 -3.47 8.84 32.66
CA VAL A 3 -3.87 7.69 31.85
C VAL A 3 -2.60 6.87 31.64
N SER A 4 -2.52 5.74 32.32
CA SER A 4 -1.50 4.71 32.08
C SER A 4 -1.76 4.13 30.69
N SER A 5 -1.00 4.58 29.69
CA SER A 5 -0.97 3.95 28.37
C SER A 5 -0.03 2.75 28.43
N GLU A 6 -0.44 1.70 29.16
CA GLU A 6 0.05 0.36 28.88
C GLU A 6 -0.62 -0.06 27.57
N VAL A 7 0.02 0.27 26.44
CA VAL A 7 -0.31 -0.32 25.15
C VAL A 7 0.02 -1.79 25.30
N SER A 8 -1.01 -2.61 25.45
CA SER A 8 -0.93 -4.06 25.54
C SER A 8 -0.11 -4.58 24.38
N THR A 9 1.08 -5.09 24.69
CA THR A 9 1.93 -5.93 23.83
C THR A 9 1.24 -7.29 23.61
N GLU A 10 0.07 -7.28 22.98
CA GLU A 10 -0.53 -8.48 22.42
C GLU A 10 0.05 -8.67 21.02
N ILE A 11 0.66 -9.83 20.84
CA ILE A 11 1.30 -10.27 19.60
C ILE A 11 0.28 -10.15 18.47
N LEU A 12 0.50 -9.22 17.51
CA LEU A 12 -0.33 -9.16 16.31
C LEU A 12 -0.16 -10.49 15.56
N ASP A 13 -1.22 -11.29 15.49
CA ASP A 13 -1.19 -12.63 14.87
C ASP A 13 -1.30 -12.57 13.33
N THR A 14 -1.10 -11.38 12.78
CA THR A 14 -1.09 -11.07 11.35
C THR A 14 0.28 -11.37 10.73
N VAL A 15 0.29 -11.93 9.53
CA VAL A 15 1.51 -12.23 8.75
C VAL A 15 1.38 -11.72 7.33
N VAL A 16 2.52 -11.45 6.70
CA VAL A 16 2.59 -11.16 5.26
C VAL A 16 2.66 -12.47 4.50
N VAL A 17 1.79 -12.63 3.51
CA VAL A 17 1.73 -13.84 2.66
C VAL A 17 2.07 -13.60 1.20
N ALA A 18 2.04 -12.34 0.75
CA ALA A 18 2.44 -11.96 -0.60
C ALA A 18 2.80 -10.47 -0.65
N SER A 19 3.72 -10.10 -1.55
CA SER A 19 4.10 -8.72 -1.80
C SER A 19 4.53 -8.53 -3.26
N ALA A 20 4.24 -7.36 -3.84
CA ALA A 20 4.70 -7.01 -5.18
C ALA A 20 4.95 -5.50 -5.32
N LEU A 21 5.77 -5.13 -6.30
CA LEU A 21 6.06 -3.75 -6.68
C LEU A 21 5.67 -3.47 -8.13
N SER A 22 5.42 -2.19 -8.39
CA SER A 22 5.27 -1.63 -9.73
C SER A 22 6.04 -0.32 -9.84
N GLY A 23 6.81 -0.16 -10.91
CA GLY A 23 7.53 1.06 -11.28
C GLY A 23 7.03 1.63 -12.61
N GLU A 24 7.64 2.73 -13.04
CA GLU A 24 7.32 3.40 -14.32
C GLU A 24 7.42 2.44 -15.52
N GLU A 25 8.43 1.59 -15.53
CA GLU A 25 8.73 0.63 -16.59
C GLU A 25 7.59 -0.38 -16.82
N ASP A 26 6.80 -0.65 -15.79
CA ASP A 26 5.70 -1.60 -15.79
C ASP A 26 4.42 -1.03 -16.40
N LEU A 27 4.35 0.28 -16.62
CA LEU A 27 3.11 0.94 -17.08
C LEU A 27 2.84 0.75 -18.57
N LYS A 28 3.87 0.44 -19.36
CA LYS A 28 3.81 0.33 -20.84
C LYS A 28 2.64 -0.53 -21.36
N PRO A 29 2.34 -1.72 -20.79
CA PRO A 29 1.24 -2.56 -21.29
C PRO A 29 -0.14 -1.93 -21.13
N TYR A 30 -0.31 -0.98 -20.21
CA TYR A 30 -1.61 -0.40 -19.85
C TYR A 30 -1.93 0.87 -20.64
N LEU A 31 -0.92 1.59 -21.13
CA LEU A 31 -1.08 2.87 -21.83
C LEU A 31 -2.03 2.79 -23.05
N MET A 32 -2.04 1.65 -23.75
CA MET A 32 -2.85 1.46 -24.96
C MET A 32 -4.21 0.81 -24.70
N GLN A 33 -4.51 0.45 -23.45
CA GLN A 33 -5.74 -0.27 -23.11
C GLN A 33 -6.90 0.68 -22.88
N ALA A 34 -8.03 0.38 -23.52
CA ALA A 34 -9.26 1.17 -23.41
C ALA A 34 -9.72 1.38 -21.95
N ALA A 35 -9.52 0.37 -21.10
CA ALA A 35 -9.88 0.38 -19.69
C ALA A 35 -9.05 1.37 -18.85
N PHE A 36 -7.83 1.70 -19.28
CA PHE A 36 -6.89 2.56 -18.54
C PHE A 36 -6.83 3.99 -19.08
N ARG A 37 -7.53 4.31 -20.18
CA ARG A 37 -7.57 5.68 -20.76
C ARG A 37 -8.02 6.77 -19.78
N LYS A 38 -8.74 6.37 -18.73
CA LYS A 38 -9.27 7.27 -17.69
C LYS A 38 -8.60 7.03 -16.34
N ALA A 39 -7.65 6.10 -16.24
CA ALA A 39 -6.93 5.84 -15.00
C ALA A 39 -5.84 6.90 -14.80
N SER A 40 -5.66 7.34 -13.55
CA SER A 40 -4.48 8.14 -13.18
C SER A 40 -3.22 7.29 -13.25
N ARG A 41 -2.06 7.94 -13.15
CA ARG A 41 -0.77 7.25 -13.05
C ARG A 41 -0.71 6.35 -11.81
N LYS A 42 -1.21 6.84 -10.66
CA LYS A 42 -1.31 6.07 -9.40
C LYS A 42 -2.25 4.88 -9.51
N MET A 43 -3.40 5.03 -10.17
CA MET A 43 -4.33 3.93 -10.44
C MET A 43 -3.66 2.81 -11.24
N THR A 44 -2.84 3.16 -12.22
CA THR A 44 -2.18 2.16 -13.07
C THR A 44 -1.04 1.45 -12.33
N LEU A 45 -0.19 2.18 -11.61
CA LEU A 45 0.88 1.61 -10.77
C LEU A 45 0.31 0.64 -9.73
N THR A 46 -0.72 1.07 -9.01
CA THR A 46 -1.33 0.22 -7.98
C THR A 46 -2.02 -0.99 -8.56
N PHE A 47 -2.72 -0.86 -9.69
CA PHE A 47 -3.33 -1.99 -10.37
C PHE A 47 -2.29 -3.04 -10.76
N ASP A 48 -1.17 -2.61 -11.34
CA ASP A 48 -0.11 -3.52 -11.74
C ASP A 48 0.51 -4.25 -10.54
N ALA A 49 0.83 -3.52 -9.46
CA ALA A 49 1.35 -4.11 -8.23
C ALA A 49 0.38 -5.16 -7.65
N VAL A 50 -0.91 -4.83 -7.55
CA VAL A 50 -1.93 -5.76 -7.03
C VAL A 50 -2.12 -6.96 -7.95
N LYS A 51 -2.12 -6.75 -9.27
CA LYS A 51 -2.21 -7.84 -10.26
C LYS A 51 -1.03 -8.81 -10.15
N LYS A 52 0.20 -8.29 -10.03
CA LYS A 52 1.41 -9.10 -9.80
C LYS A 52 1.32 -9.88 -8.50
N LEU A 53 0.85 -9.25 -7.42
CA LEU A 53 0.65 -9.91 -6.14
C LEU A 53 -0.34 -11.08 -6.24
N ILE A 54 -1.49 -10.86 -6.87
CA ILE A 54 -2.53 -11.88 -7.03
C ILE A 54 -1.99 -13.09 -7.82
N ALA A 55 -1.15 -12.82 -8.83
CA ALA A 55 -0.53 -13.87 -9.65
C ALA A 55 0.46 -14.77 -8.89
N LEU A 56 0.88 -14.42 -7.65
CA LEU A 56 1.75 -15.26 -6.84
C LEU A 56 1.03 -16.50 -6.28
N ASN A 57 -0.27 -16.39 -5.98
CA ASN A 57 -1.09 -17.49 -5.45
C ASN A 57 -2.53 -17.39 -6.01
N PRO A 58 -2.73 -17.56 -7.33
CA PRO A 58 -4.02 -17.31 -7.99
C PRO A 58 -5.16 -18.24 -7.53
N GLU A 59 -4.83 -19.45 -7.08
CA GLU A 59 -5.75 -20.41 -6.48
C GLU A 59 -6.27 -19.99 -5.10
N VAL A 60 -5.49 -19.18 -4.38
CA VAL A 60 -5.88 -18.60 -3.09
C VAL A 60 -6.62 -17.29 -3.30
N PHE A 61 -6.07 -16.40 -4.14
CA PHE A 61 -6.62 -15.06 -4.38
C PHE A 61 -7.68 -15.06 -5.49
N THR A 62 -8.70 -15.92 -5.35
CA THR A 62 -9.81 -16.02 -6.30
C THR A 62 -10.71 -14.78 -6.26
N PRO A 63 -11.49 -14.49 -7.31
CA PRO A 63 -12.43 -13.36 -7.32
C PRO A 63 -13.40 -13.36 -6.12
N GLU A 64 -13.88 -14.53 -5.69
CA GLU A 64 -14.81 -14.68 -4.56
C GLU A 64 -14.14 -14.32 -3.23
N ARG A 65 -12.84 -14.59 -3.11
CA ARG A 65 -12.06 -14.25 -1.91
C ARG A 65 -11.65 -12.78 -1.93
N LEU A 66 -11.20 -12.28 -3.07
CA LEU A 66 -10.92 -10.85 -3.25
C LEU A 66 -12.14 -9.98 -2.95
N ALA A 67 -13.35 -10.45 -3.27
CA ALA A 67 -14.58 -9.76 -2.91
C ALA A 67 -14.76 -9.55 -1.39
N GLN A 68 -14.15 -10.39 -0.56
CA GLN A 68 -14.20 -10.34 0.91
C GLN A 68 -12.92 -9.75 1.54
N THR A 69 -11.89 -9.50 0.73
CA THR A 69 -10.62 -8.93 1.18
C THR A 69 -10.81 -7.47 1.61
N GLY A 70 -10.15 -7.06 2.69
CA GLY A 70 -10.02 -5.64 3.04
C GLY A 70 -9.00 -4.94 2.15
N LEU A 71 -9.15 -3.64 1.92
CA LEU A 71 -8.22 -2.82 1.15
C LEU A 71 -7.89 -1.54 1.91
N VAL A 72 -6.61 -1.32 2.20
CA VAL A 72 -6.10 -0.09 2.80
C VAL A 72 -5.06 0.49 1.88
N LEU A 73 -5.32 1.67 1.31
CA LEU A 73 -4.37 2.35 0.45
C LEU A 73 -3.83 3.61 1.13
N ASN A 74 -2.51 3.76 1.14
CA ASN A 74 -1.81 4.97 1.53
C ASN A 74 -1.25 5.70 0.30
N SER A 75 -1.43 7.02 0.28
CA SER A 75 -0.68 7.91 -0.60
C SER A 75 -0.44 9.25 0.09
N GLY A 76 0.80 9.74 0.07
CA GLY A 76 1.16 10.99 0.74
C GLY A 76 0.57 12.21 0.04
N PHE A 77 0.61 12.22 -1.29
CA PHE A 77 0.02 13.31 -2.08
C PHE A 77 -1.40 13.02 -2.59
N GLY A 78 -1.90 11.79 -2.47
CA GLY A 78 -3.18 11.39 -3.09
C GLY A 78 -3.22 11.72 -4.58
N GLU A 79 -4.37 12.08 -5.14
CA GLU A 79 -4.51 12.39 -6.58
C GLU A 79 -4.24 13.88 -6.89
N ILE A 80 -3.13 14.43 -6.38
CA ILE A 80 -2.85 15.88 -6.49
C ILE A 80 -2.69 16.35 -7.94
N GLU A 81 -2.10 15.54 -8.81
CA GLU A 81 -1.94 15.85 -10.24
C GLU A 81 -3.30 15.90 -10.96
N ALA A 82 -4.17 14.91 -10.72
CA ALA A 82 -5.52 14.90 -11.26
C ALA A 82 -6.37 16.05 -10.70
N THR A 83 -6.17 16.40 -9.42
CA THR A 83 -6.80 17.55 -8.76
C THR A 83 -6.39 18.87 -9.39
N GLY A 84 -5.08 19.07 -9.58
CA GLY A 84 -4.55 20.27 -10.25
C GLY A 84 -5.09 20.41 -11.68
N GLY A 85 -5.06 19.31 -12.45
CA GLY A 85 -5.62 19.27 -13.81
C GLY A 85 -7.13 19.58 -13.85
N PHE A 86 -7.91 19.04 -12.92
CA PHE A 86 -9.35 19.33 -12.82
C PHE A 86 -9.61 20.80 -12.48
N LEU A 87 -8.95 21.35 -11.45
CA LEU A 87 -9.16 22.73 -11.01
C LEU A 87 -8.72 23.73 -12.08
N LYS A 88 -7.59 23.49 -12.75
CA LYS A 88 -7.13 24.31 -13.87
C LYS A 88 -8.13 24.29 -15.02
N GLY A 89 -8.59 23.10 -15.41
CA GLY A 89 -9.60 22.97 -16.47
C GLY A 89 -10.92 23.66 -16.13
N LEU A 90 -11.35 23.61 -14.86
CA LEU A 90 -12.53 24.33 -14.38
C LEU A 90 -12.32 25.85 -14.45
N ALA A 91 -11.16 26.34 -14.01
CA ALA A 91 -10.84 27.76 -14.02
C ALA A 91 -10.77 28.33 -15.46
N GLU A 92 -10.21 27.57 -16.40
CA GLU A 92 -10.05 28.00 -17.79
C GLU A 92 -11.35 27.92 -18.60
N SER A 93 -12.16 26.87 -18.39
CA SER A 93 -13.35 26.60 -19.22
C SER A 93 -14.68 27.00 -18.57
N GLY A 94 -14.71 27.22 -17.26
CA GLY A 94 -15.94 27.40 -16.48
C GLY A 94 -16.80 26.15 -16.36
N VAL A 95 -16.35 25.00 -16.87
CA VAL A 95 -17.13 23.75 -16.91
C VAL A 95 -16.43 22.63 -16.14
N ALA A 96 -17.08 22.14 -15.10
CA ALA A 96 -16.62 20.97 -14.35
C ALA A 96 -16.91 19.69 -15.16
N ARG A 97 -15.87 18.97 -15.60
CA ARG A 97 -16.00 17.69 -16.28
C ARG A 97 -16.08 16.55 -15.25
N PRO A 98 -17.19 15.79 -15.16
CA PRO A 98 -17.37 14.76 -14.12
C PRO A 98 -16.32 13.66 -14.11
N ILE A 99 -15.73 13.36 -15.28
CA ILE A 99 -14.68 12.35 -15.41
C ILE A 99 -13.35 12.78 -14.77
N PHE A 100 -13.05 14.07 -14.76
CA PHE A 100 -11.84 14.56 -14.12
C PHE A 100 -12.06 14.83 -12.64
N PHE A 101 -13.29 15.22 -12.26
CA PHE A 101 -13.67 15.35 -10.86
C PHE A 101 -13.54 14.01 -10.11
N GLN A 102 -14.05 12.92 -10.66
CA GLN A 102 -14.00 11.62 -9.96
C GLN A 102 -12.57 11.12 -9.74
N ASN A 103 -11.60 11.54 -10.56
CA ASN A 103 -10.19 11.20 -10.39
C ASN A 103 -9.45 12.15 -9.45
N SER A 104 -10.03 13.33 -9.15
CA SER A 104 -9.42 14.33 -8.25
C SER A 104 -9.61 13.99 -6.77
N LEU A 105 -10.41 12.99 -6.43
CA LEU A 105 -10.65 12.65 -5.04
C LEU A 105 -9.46 11.85 -4.47
N HIS A 106 -9.12 12.06 -3.21
CA HIS A 106 -8.02 11.32 -2.57
C HIS A 106 -8.24 9.80 -2.58
N ASN A 107 -9.49 9.35 -2.54
CA ASN A 107 -9.86 7.94 -2.55
C ASN A 107 -10.04 7.35 -3.96
N SER A 108 -9.80 8.13 -5.03
CA SER A 108 -10.05 7.66 -6.40
C SER A 108 -9.24 6.41 -6.71
N THR A 109 -7.96 6.39 -6.33
CA THR A 109 -7.08 5.23 -6.54
C THR A 109 -7.61 3.98 -5.84
N THR A 110 -8.05 4.12 -4.58
CA THR A 110 -8.58 3.01 -3.78
C THR A 110 -9.90 2.50 -4.34
N GLY A 111 -10.82 3.40 -4.73
CA GLY A 111 -12.08 3.05 -5.38
C GLY A 111 -11.86 2.37 -6.73
N PHE A 112 -10.88 2.83 -7.50
CA PHE A 112 -10.48 2.20 -8.76
C PHE A 112 -10.04 0.75 -8.55
N LEU A 113 -9.14 0.48 -7.59
CA LEU A 113 -8.72 -0.89 -7.27
C LEU A 113 -9.89 -1.76 -6.82
N ALA A 114 -10.76 -1.22 -5.95
CA ALA A 114 -11.91 -1.96 -5.46
C ALA A 114 -12.83 -2.40 -6.61
N ILE A 115 -13.06 -1.51 -7.58
CA ILE A 115 -13.84 -1.81 -8.78
C ILE A 115 -13.12 -2.83 -9.67
N GLN A 116 -11.82 -2.65 -9.94
CA GLN A 116 -11.07 -3.52 -10.85
C GLN A 116 -10.92 -4.95 -10.34
N PHE A 117 -10.74 -5.14 -9.03
CA PHE A 117 -10.54 -6.45 -8.40
C PHE A 117 -11.80 -7.01 -7.73
N GLY A 118 -12.94 -6.29 -7.83
CA GLY A 118 -14.22 -6.72 -7.25
C GLY A 118 -14.26 -6.73 -5.73
N ILE A 119 -13.38 -5.97 -5.07
CA ILE A 119 -13.23 -5.92 -3.61
C ILE A 119 -14.44 -5.21 -2.99
N ARG A 120 -15.10 -5.89 -2.03
CA ARG A 120 -16.29 -5.39 -1.31
C ARG A 120 -16.16 -5.49 0.21
N GLY A 121 -15.00 -5.92 0.72
CA GLY A 121 -14.67 -5.87 2.13
C GLY A 121 -14.44 -4.43 2.62
N PRO A 122 -13.90 -4.24 3.83
CA PRO A 122 -13.59 -2.90 4.34
C PRO A 122 -12.57 -2.18 3.45
N VAL A 123 -12.87 -0.95 3.03
CA VAL A 123 -12.00 -0.15 2.14
C VAL A 123 -11.66 1.19 2.78
N PHE A 124 -10.37 1.46 2.95
CA PHE A 124 -9.85 2.69 3.53
C PHE A 124 -8.81 3.35 2.62
N THR A 125 -8.88 4.66 2.55
CA THR A 125 -7.80 5.50 2.03
C THR A 125 -7.22 6.28 3.20
N VAL A 126 -5.92 6.12 3.43
CA VAL A 126 -5.17 6.92 4.40
C VAL A 126 -4.19 7.83 3.68
N ASN A 127 -3.92 8.96 4.31
CA ASN A 127 -2.91 9.89 3.85
C ASN A 127 -2.07 10.29 5.05
N HIS A 128 -0.81 9.89 5.03
CA HIS A 128 0.17 10.40 5.97
C HIS A 128 1.53 10.55 5.31
N ARG A 129 1.62 11.55 4.41
CA ARG A 129 2.87 12.06 3.81
C ARG A 129 4.00 11.00 3.69
N THR A 130 5.15 11.20 4.32
CA THR A 130 6.36 10.35 4.18
C THR A 130 6.44 9.20 5.20
N GLU A 131 5.46 9.05 6.09
CA GLU A 131 5.47 8.05 7.19
C GLU A 131 4.28 7.08 7.13
N GLY A 132 3.33 7.28 6.20
CA GLY A 132 2.01 6.63 6.18
C GLY A 132 1.97 5.18 5.74
N GLY A 133 3.11 4.62 5.35
CA GLY A 133 3.20 3.19 5.08
C GLY A 133 2.84 2.35 6.31
N HIS A 134 3.22 2.81 7.51
CA HIS A 134 2.94 2.09 8.76
C HIS A 134 1.45 2.08 9.13
N GLU A 135 0.74 3.19 8.91
CA GLU A 135 -0.68 3.29 9.23
C GLU A 135 -1.53 2.32 8.41
N ALA A 136 -1.19 2.14 7.12
CA ALA A 136 -1.90 1.18 6.28
C ALA A 136 -1.74 -0.26 6.80
N LEU A 137 -0.58 -0.59 7.38
CA LEU A 137 -0.30 -1.88 8.01
C LEU A 137 -1.07 -2.06 9.31
N GLU A 138 -1.11 -1.03 10.16
CA GLU A 138 -1.82 -1.06 11.44
C GLU A 138 -3.34 -1.23 11.24
N ILE A 139 -3.92 -0.49 10.28
CA ILE A 139 -5.32 -0.64 9.93
C ILE A 139 -5.57 -2.05 9.36
N ALA A 140 -4.73 -2.53 8.44
CA ALA A 140 -4.88 -3.87 7.87
C ALA A 140 -4.85 -4.97 8.96
N SER A 141 -3.92 -4.87 9.91
CA SER A 141 -3.83 -5.80 11.03
C SER A 141 -5.05 -5.71 11.94
N THR A 142 -5.51 -4.49 12.25
CA THR A 142 -6.74 -4.27 13.04
C THR A 142 -7.95 -4.93 12.37
N LEU A 143 -8.14 -4.75 11.06
CA LEU A 143 -9.26 -5.34 10.32
C LEU A 143 -9.26 -6.88 10.38
N ILE A 144 -8.07 -7.49 10.33
CA ILE A 144 -7.91 -8.95 10.43
C ILE A 144 -8.17 -9.43 11.85
N ASN A 145 -7.61 -8.76 12.86
CA ASN A 145 -7.73 -9.16 14.26
C ASN A 145 -9.17 -8.99 14.80
N GLU A 146 -9.89 -7.97 14.31
CA GLU A 146 -11.32 -7.76 14.59
C GLU A 146 -12.24 -8.69 13.78
N GLY A 147 -11.67 -9.56 12.93
CA GLY A 147 -12.44 -10.51 12.12
C GLY A 147 -13.28 -9.86 11.01
N LEU A 148 -12.99 -8.62 10.64
CA LEU A 148 -13.70 -7.89 9.59
C LEU A 148 -13.34 -8.36 8.18
N CYS A 149 -12.17 -8.99 8.02
CA CYS A 149 -11.77 -9.68 6.80
C CYS A 149 -10.77 -10.82 7.08
N GLU A 150 -10.78 -11.87 6.23
CA GLU A 150 -9.81 -12.98 6.32
C GLU A 150 -8.44 -12.58 5.74
N PHE A 151 -8.47 -11.72 4.72
CA PHE A 151 -7.31 -11.15 4.05
C PHE A 151 -7.43 -9.63 4.00
N CYS A 152 -6.32 -8.91 4.10
CA CYS A 152 -6.28 -7.46 3.88
C CYS A 152 -5.12 -7.07 2.99
N LEU A 153 -5.39 -6.27 1.96
CA LEU A 153 -4.40 -5.71 1.05
C LEU A 153 -4.01 -4.32 1.55
N ALA A 154 -2.74 -4.13 1.93
CA ALA A 154 -2.17 -2.81 2.15
C ALA A 154 -1.42 -2.37 0.88
N VAL A 155 -1.72 -1.17 0.40
CA VAL A 155 -1.11 -0.61 -0.81
C VAL A 155 -0.49 0.75 -0.47
N ALA A 156 0.74 0.99 -0.88
CA ALA A 156 1.36 2.31 -0.84
C ALA A 156 1.67 2.76 -2.28
N VAL A 157 1.40 4.02 -2.61
CA VAL A 157 1.73 4.57 -3.93
C VAL A 157 2.12 6.02 -3.86
N GLU A 158 3.16 6.36 -4.60
CA GLU A 158 3.54 7.74 -4.85
C GLU A 158 4.03 7.97 -6.28
N THR A 159 3.72 9.14 -6.82
CA THR A 159 4.24 9.63 -8.08
C THR A 159 5.00 10.93 -7.83
N VAL A 160 5.82 11.37 -8.77
CA VAL A 160 6.47 12.70 -8.66
C VAL A 160 5.55 13.72 -9.32
N PRO A 161 4.73 14.48 -8.56
CA PRO A 161 3.91 15.52 -9.18
C PRO A 161 4.80 16.58 -9.81
N VAL A 162 4.52 16.91 -11.08
CA VAL A 162 5.33 17.81 -11.91
C VAL A 162 5.47 19.19 -11.26
N GLU A 163 4.39 19.65 -10.62
CA GLU A 163 4.29 20.93 -9.92
C GLU A 163 5.23 21.04 -8.71
N PHE A 164 5.70 19.91 -8.17
CA PHE A 164 6.60 19.84 -7.02
C PHE A 164 7.93 19.16 -7.36
N SER A 165 8.28 19.07 -8.64
CA SER A 165 9.56 18.50 -9.08
C SER A 165 10.73 19.24 -8.42
N GLY A 166 11.56 18.51 -7.66
CA GLY A 166 12.69 19.05 -6.89
C GLY A 166 12.37 19.51 -5.46
N GLU A 167 11.08 19.61 -5.08
CA GLU A 167 10.64 20.01 -3.73
C GLU A 167 9.79 18.94 -3.02
N SER A 168 9.31 17.93 -3.76
CA SER A 168 8.45 16.86 -3.26
C SER A 168 9.14 15.92 -2.26
N GLY A 169 10.48 15.84 -2.32
CA GLY A 169 11.26 14.82 -1.60
C GLY A 169 11.06 13.40 -2.14
N VAL A 170 10.41 13.26 -3.31
CA VAL A 170 10.17 12.00 -4.01
C VAL A 170 11.01 11.99 -5.28
N ASP A 171 12.04 11.15 -5.29
CA ASP A 171 12.97 11.02 -6.43
C ASP A 171 12.57 9.91 -7.40
N ARG A 172 11.63 9.04 -6.99
CA ARG A 172 11.14 7.90 -7.76
C ARG A 172 9.66 7.66 -7.50
N GLU A 173 8.93 7.34 -8.55
CA GLU A 173 7.54 6.89 -8.44
C GLU A 173 7.45 5.36 -8.33
N GLY A 174 6.36 4.89 -7.75
CA GLY A 174 6.09 3.47 -7.66
C GLY A 174 4.90 3.14 -6.77
N ALA A 175 4.48 1.88 -6.85
CA ALA A 175 3.50 1.30 -5.94
C ALA A 175 4.03 0.01 -5.33
N ALA A 176 3.65 -0.22 -4.08
CA ALA A 176 3.88 -1.47 -3.37
C ALA A 176 2.54 -2.01 -2.86
N ALA A 177 2.32 -3.31 -3.06
CA ALA A 177 1.15 -4.03 -2.57
C ALA A 177 1.61 -5.17 -1.66
N VAL A 178 0.95 -5.33 -0.52
CA VAL A 178 1.25 -6.38 0.47
C VAL A 178 -0.06 -7.00 0.95
N MET A 179 -0.12 -8.33 0.98
CA MET A 179 -1.27 -9.08 1.44
C MET A 179 -1.01 -9.64 2.83
N PHE A 180 -1.96 -9.36 3.73
CA PHE A 180 -1.97 -9.78 5.12
C PHE A 180 -3.07 -10.81 5.36
N CYS A 181 -2.83 -11.72 6.30
CA CYS A 181 -3.86 -12.55 6.92
C CYS A 181 -3.40 -12.97 8.32
N SER A 182 -4.25 -13.68 9.07
CA SER A 182 -3.81 -14.31 10.32
C SER A 182 -2.84 -15.48 10.05
N LYS A 183 -2.02 -15.86 11.04
CA LYS A 183 -1.21 -17.10 10.96
C LYS A 183 -2.05 -18.35 10.70
N ALA A 184 -3.21 -18.44 11.35
CA ALA A 184 -4.15 -19.53 11.15
C ALA A 184 -4.65 -19.59 9.70
N THR A 185 -4.95 -18.44 9.11
CA THR A 185 -5.32 -18.32 7.69
C THR A 185 -4.18 -18.72 6.78
N ALA A 186 -2.95 -18.30 7.07
CA ALA A 186 -1.78 -18.67 6.28
C ALA A 186 -1.57 -20.19 6.27
N LEU A 187 -1.67 -20.83 7.44
CA LEU A 187 -1.61 -22.30 7.56
C LEU A 187 -2.77 -22.99 6.84
N LYS A 188 -4.00 -22.46 6.94
CA LYS A 188 -5.19 -23.01 6.29
C LYS A 188 -5.03 -23.10 4.76
N TYR A 189 -4.32 -22.16 4.15
CA TYR A 189 -4.14 -22.09 2.70
C TYR A 189 -2.70 -22.42 2.24
N ASP A 190 -1.87 -22.96 3.12
CA ASP A 190 -0.45 -23.30 2.84
C ASP A 190 0.36 -22.14 2.24
N LEU A 191 0.11 -20.92 2.75
CA LEU A 191 0.77 -19.71 2.28
C LEU A 191 2.11 -19.49 2.98
N PRO A 192 3.12 -18.94 2.27
CA PRO A 192 4.40 -18.60 2.87
C PRO A 192 4.23 -17.45 3.86
N ALA A 193 4.15 -17.77 5.15
CA ALA A 193 4.02 -16.78 6.21
C ALA A 193 5.39 -16.15 6.52
N ARG A 194 5.53 -14.84 6.25
CA ARG A 194 6.64 -14.04 6.75
C ARG A 194 6.16 -13.26 7.97
N LEU A 195 6.88 -13.38 9.08
CA LEU A 195 6.58 -12.61 10.29
C LEU A 195 6.70 -11.12 9.95
N THR A 196 5.68 -10.36 10.35
CA THR A 196 5.81 -8.92 10.52
C THR A 196 6.69 -8.68 11.74
N GLU A 197 8.02 -8.64 11.60
CA GLU A 197 8.85 -8.00 12.64
C GLU A 197 8.57 -6.49 12.60
N ILE A 198 7.44 -6.09 13.19
CA ILE A 198 7.14 -4.70 13.53
C ILE A 198 7.47 -4.57 15.03
N GLU A 199 8.75 -4.69 15.39
CA GLU A 199 9.24 -4.29 16.71
C GLU A 199 9.39 -2.76 16.72
N ILE A 200 8.32 -2.05 17.09
CA ILE A 200 8.43 -0.63 17.47
C ILE A 200 8.82 -0.57 18.94
N ASN A 201 10.10 -0.83 19.27
CA ASN A 201 10.74 -0.22 20.46
C ASN A 201 12.29 -0.27 20.41
N LYS A 202 12.93 0.90 20.39
CA LYS A 202 14.40 1.05 20.34
C LYS A 202 15.14 0.50 21.57
N GLU A 203 14.48 0.32 22.71
CA GLU A 203 15.11 -0.16 23.95
C GLU A 203 15.17 -1.69 24.08
N ALA A 204 14.24 -2.44 23.45
CA ALA A 204 14.18 -3.90 23.53
C ALA A 204 15.28 -4.57 22.67
N ALA A 205 15.54 -4.04 21.48
CA ALA A 205 16.58 -4.52 20.56
C ALA A 205 18.00 -4.55 21.16
N LYS A 206 18.28 -3.74 22.19
CA LYS A 206 19.58 -3.73 22.90
C LYS A 206 19.77 -4.88 23.88
N LYS A 207 18.69 -5.47 24.42
CA LYS A 207 18.76 -6.45 25.51
C LYS A 207 18.90 -7.90 25.04
N LEU A 208 18.52 -8.21 23.80
CA LEU A 208 18.33 -9.59 23.36
C LEU A 208 19.58 -10.33 22.85
N LYS A 209 20.73 -9.67 22.64
CA LYS A 209 21.98 -10.31 22.13
C LYS A 209 21.74 -11.31 20.97
N VAL A 210 20.74 -11.05 20.14
CA VAL A 210 20.51 -11.80 18.90
C VAL A 210 21.32 -11.09 17.81
N GLU A 211 22.21 -11.82 17.14
CA GLU A 211 22.88 -11.33 15.93
C GLU A 211 21.86 -11.25 14.79
N LEU A 212 21.08 -10.17 14.79
CA LEU A 212 20.48 -9.64 13.56
C LEU A 212 21.62 -9.02 12.73
N PRO A 213 21.57 -9.06 11.39
CA PRO A 213 22.57 -8.43 10.53
C PRO A 213 22.47 -6.90 10.69
N LEU A 214 23.16 -6.39 11.71
CA LEU A 214 23.02 -5.05 12.29
C LEU A 214 23.59 -3.91 11.43
N LYS A 215 23.93 -4.14 10.16
CA LYS A 215 24.40 -3.06 9.26
C LYS A 215 23.26 -2.25 8.64
N GLY A 216 22.04 -2.77 8.58
CA GLY A 216 20.88 -2.06 8.00
C GLY A 216 20.05 -1.24 9.00
N LEU A 217 20.24 -1.42 10.31
CA LEU A 217 19.22 -1.00 11.28
C LEU A 217 19.30 0.49 11.69
N LYS A 218 20.43 1.18 11.44
CA LYS A 218 20.59 2.61 11.82
C LYS A 218 20.10 3.60 10.78
N SER A 219 19.87 3.16 9.54
CA SER A 219 19.18 3.96 8.53
C SER A 219 17.65 3.88 8.69
N LEU A 220 17.12 2.92 9.48
CA LEU A 220 15.68 2.63 9.61
C LEU A 220 14.78 3.82 9.96
N LEU A 221 15.33 4.86 10.57
CA LEU A 221 14.58 5.98 11.13
C LEU A 221 14.53 7.22 10.23
N LYS A 222 15.06 7.14 9.02
CA LYS A 222 14.95 8.20 8.01
C LYS A 222 14.59 7.53 6.68
N PHE A 223 13.53 8.00 6.04
CA PHE A 223 13.04 7.59 4.70
C PHE A 223 12.26 6.27 4.58
N ASP A 224 10.95 6.45 4.50
CA ASP A 224 9.99 5.97 3.47
C ASP A 224 9.84 4.47 3.18
N LEU A 225 8.64 3.96 3.47
CA LEU A 225 8.18 2.57 3.26
C LEU A 225 8.26 2.15 1.78
N ILE A 226 8.10 3.12 0.87
CA ILE A 226 8.16 2.91 -0.59
C ILE A 226 9.61 2.64 -1.04
N THR A 227 10.59 3.36 -0.50
CA THR A 227 12.01 3.16 -0.81
C THR A 227 12.53 1.84 -0.21
N ARG A 228 12.01 1.41 0.94
CA ARG A 228 12.44 0.16 1.58
C ARG A 228 11.78 -1.11 1.07
N LEU A 229 10.56 -1.05 0.57
CA LEU A 229 10.01 -2.20 -0.16
C LEU A 229 10.83 -2.44 -1.45
N ALA A 230 11.37 -1.39 -2.08
CA ALA A 230 12.34 -1.50 -3.18
C ALA A 230 13.72 -2.05 -2.74
N ASP A 231 14.24 -1.66 -1.58
CA ASP A 231 15.50 -2.19 -1.02
C ASP A 231 15.37 -3.64 -0.49
N MET A 232 14.21 -4.03 0.05
CA MET A 232 13.91 -5.42 0.47
C MET A 232 13.75 -6.39 -0.71
N ILE A 233 13.48 -5.86 -1.92
CA ILE A 233 13.23 -6.65 -3.14
C ILE A 233 14.50 -6.77 -4.00
N SER A 234 15.60 -6.11 -3.61
CA SER A 234 16.88 -6.12 -4.35
C SER A 234 17.95 -7.09 -3.81
N GLU A 235 17.68 -7.90 -2.77
CA GLU A 235 18.53 -9.04 -2.43
C GLU A 235 18.01 -10.34 -3.08
N PRO A 236 18.65 -10.84 -4.16
CA PRO A 236 18.35 -12.18 -4.65
C PRO A 236 18.92 -13.19 -3.66
N SER A 237 18.12 -14.20 -3.31
CA SER A 237 18.51 -15.36 -2.52
C SER A 237 19.87 -15.92 -2.95
N LYS A 238 20.89 -15.69 -2.12
CA LYS A 238 22.10 -16.51 -1.98
C LYS A 238 22.60 -16.47 -0.55
#